data_AF-A0A371IIM0-F1
#
_entry.id   AF-A0A371IIM0-F1
#
_cell.length_a   1.000
_cell.length_b   1.000
_cell.length_c   1.000
_cell.angle_alpha   90.00
_cell.angle_beta   90.00
_cell.angle_gamma   90.00
#
_symmetry.space_group_name_H-M   'P 1'
#
loop_
_entity.id
_entity.type
_entity.pdbx_description
1 polymer ?
#
loop_
_entity_poly.entity_id
_entity_poly.type
_entity_poly.pdbx_seq_one_letter_code
_entity_poly.pdbx_strand_id
1 'polypeptide(L)'
;MFLGGKEKTTLKELSETLGKETIDLYNTSETRSNANSYGLNYQKTGKELMSQDEITVMDGSKCIFQLRGVRPFLSDKFDITKHKNYKLLEDFNKKNAFNIEEYIKRKGKAKLNRETVITRVQ
;
A
#
# COMPACT_ATOMS: atom_id res chain seq x y z
N MET A 1 -3.02 -6.01 -4.52
CA MET A 1 -2.10 -5.10 -3.82
C MET A 1 -2.92 -4.01 -3.17
N PHE A 2 -2.67 -3.72 -1.90
CA PHE A 2 -3.36 -2.69 -1.14
C PHE A 2 -2.37 -1.58 -0.74
N LEU A 3 -2.69 -0.33 -1.08
CA LEU A 3 -1.81 0.85 -0.92
C LEU A 3 -2.30 1.82 0.16
N GLY A 4 -3.30 1.41 0.95
CA GLY A 4 -4.05 2.29 1.84
C GLY A 4 -5.43 2.61 1.28
N GLY A 5 -6.38 2.83 2.18
CA GLY A 5 -7.78 3.12 1.87
C GLY A 5 -8.55 3.45 3.14
N LYS A 6 -9.69 4.14 3.01
CA LYS A 6 -10.56 4.51 4.14
C LYS A 6 -11.76 3.58 4.31
N GLU A 7 -11.84 2.54 3.50
CA GLU A 7 -12.99 1.65 3.47
C GLU A 7 -12.88 0.57 4.57
N LYS A 8 -13.79 0.64 5.55
CA LYS A 8 -13.74 -0.25 6.74
C LYS A 8 -13.88 -1.74 6.41
N THR A 9 -14.73 -2.08 5.45
CA THR A 9 -14.96 -3.47 5.00
C THR A 9 -13.67 -4.07 4.46
N THR A 10 -13.01 -3.36 3.53
CA THR A 10 -11.72 -3.77 2.94
C THR A 10 -10.61 -3.89 4.00
N LEU A 11 -10.55 -2.99 4.98
CA LEU A 11 -9.55 -3.06 6.06
C LEU A 11 -9.74 -4.29 6.94
N LYS A 12 -11.00 -4.63 7.26
CA LYS A 12 -11.33 -5.81 8.05
C LYS A 12 -10.96 -7.10 7.31
N GLU A 13 -11.34 -7.20 6.03
CA GLU A 13 -11.00 -8.35 5.18
C GLU A 13 -9.48 -8.55 5.08
N LEU A 14 -8.72 -7.47 4.98
CA LEU A 14 -7.26 -7.52 4.94
C LEU A 14 -6.64 -7.99 6.26
N SER A 15 -7.12 -7.48 7.41
CA SER A 15 -6.65 -7.94 8.73
C SER A 15 -6.89 -9.44 8.90
N GLU A 16 -8.10 -9.90 8.55
CA GLU A 16 -8.45 -11.32 8.63
C GLU A 16 -7.61 -12.20 7.70
N THR A 17 -7.32 -11.71 6.48
CA THR A 17 -6.51 -12.45 5.49
C THR A 17 -5.03 -12.51 5.87
N LEU A 18 -4.48 -11.45 6.48
CA LEU A 18 -3.11 -11.45 7.01
C LEU A 18 -2.93 -12.51 8.10
N GLY A 19 -3.92 -12.62 8.98
CA GLY A 19 -3.98 -13.62 10.03
C GLY A 19 -3.55 -13.09 11.40
N LYS A 20 -3.30 -14.02 12.32
CA LYS A 20 -3.06 -13.74 13.74
C LYS A 20 -1.75 -14.36 14.22
N GLU A 21 -1.03 -13.63 15.06
CA GLU A 21 0.06 -14.15 15.87
C GLU A 21 -0.48 -14.76 17.17
N THR A 22 0.22 -15.77 17.69
CA THR A 22 -0.08 -16.36 19.00
C THR A 22 0.78 -15.67 20.05
N ILE A 23 0.14 -15.18 21.11
CA ILE A 23 0.79 -14.54 22.26
C ILE A 23 0.53 -15.40 23.49
N ASP A 24 1.61 -15.78 24.18
CA ASP A 24 1.53 -16.44 25.47
C ASP A 24 1.56 -15.34 26.56
N LEU A 25 0.45 -15.21 27.30
CA LEU A 25 0.32 -14.30 28.45
C LEU A 25 0.65 -15.03 29.75
N TYR A 26 1.46 -14.36 30.57
CA TYR A 26 1.86 -14.81 31.90
C TYR A 26 1.33 -13.80 32.91
N ASN A 27 0.25 -14.14 33.60
CA ASN A 27 -0.35 -13.29 34.62
C ASN A 27 0.13 -13.75 36.00
N THR A 28 0.82 -12.86 36.71
CA THR A 28 1.25 -13.07 38.10
C THR A 28 0.35 -12.27 39.03
N SER A 29 -0.50 -12.94 39.82
CA SER A 29 -1.29 -12.28 40.86
C SER A 29 -0.62 -12.46 42.21
N GLU A 30 -0.31 -11.35 42.88
CA GLU A 30 0.18 -11.32 44.26
C GLU A 30 -0.93 -10.75 45.14
N THR A 31 -1.45 -11.57 46.06
CA THR A 31 -2.40 -11.09 47.07
C THR A 31 -1.66 -10.84 48.37
N ARG A 32 -1.50 -9.57 48.76
CA ARG A 32 -0.90 -9.18 50.04
C ARG A 32 -1.98 -9.03 51.11
N SER A 33 -2.02 -9.99 52.02
CA SER A 33 -2.85 -9.98 53.23
C SER A 33 -2.09 -10.69 54.35
N ASN A 34 -2.76 -11.16 55.41
CA ASN A 34 -2.09 -11.79 56.56
C ASN A 34 -1.25 -13.03 56.20
N ALA A 35 -1.48 -13.64 55.03
CA ALA A 35 -0.60 -14.60 54.37
C ALA A 35 -0.44 -14.21 52.89
N ASN A 36 0.81 -14.14 52.41
CA ASN A 36 1.10 -13.83 51.00
C ASN A 36 0.78 -15.04 50.12
N SER A 37 -0.03 -14.84 49.09
CA SER A 37 -0.29 -15.86 48.07
C SER A 37 0.10 -15.36 46.68
N TYR A 38 0.70 -16.26 45.90
CA TYR A 38 1.14 -16.01 44.52
C TYR A 38 0.37 -16.95 43.59
N GLY A 39 -0.39 -16.40 42.65
CA GLY A 39 -1.06 -17.13 41.58
C GLY A 39 -0.34 -16.90 40.25
N LEU A 40 -0.01 -17.98 39.54
CA LEU A 40 0.51 -17.93 38.18
C LEU A 40 -0.55 -18.46 37.22
N ASN A 41 -0.96 -17.65 36.25
CA ASN A 41 -1.90 -18.04 35.20
C ASN A 41 -1.24 -17.89 33.82
N TYR A 42 -1.26 -18.98 33.06
CA TYR A 42 -0.72 -19.07 31.70
C TYR A 42 -1.89 -19.12 30.72
N GLN A 43 -1.96 -18.16 29.80
CA GLN A 43 -3.04 -18.07 28.81
C GLN A 43 -2.47 -17.84 27.41
N LYS A 44 -2.93 -18.62 26.42
CA LYS A 44 -2.61 -18.38 25.01
C LYS A 44 -3.71 -17.53 24.38
N THR A 45 -3.35 -16.42 23.75
CA THR A 45 -4.29 -15.51 23.08
C THR A 45 -3.81 -15.24 21.65
N GLY A 46 -4.74 -15.13 20.70
CA GLY A 46 -4.43 -14.73 19.33
C GLY A 46 -4.60 -13.22 19.13
N LYS A 47 -3.56 -12.55 18.62
CA LYS A 47 -3.59 -11.12 18.24
C LYS A 47 -3.48 -11.00 16.72
N GLU A 48 -4.20 -10.07 16.12
CA GLU A 48 -4.06 -9.77 14.68
C GLU A 48 -2.65 -9.27 14.36
N LEU A 49 -2.06 -9.75 13.25
CA LEU A 49 -0.72 -9.32 12.82
C LEU A 49 -0.68 -7.81 12.53
N MET A 50 -1.77 -7.28 11.99
CA MET A 50 -1.96 -5.86 11.75
C MET A 50 -3.43 -5.53 11.94
N SER A 51 -3.74 -4.72 12.95
CA SER A 51 -5.08 -4.26 13.24
C SER A 51 -5.59 -3.29 12.16
N GLN A 52 -6.90 -3.09 12.09
CA GLN A 52 -7.52 -2.16 11.13
C GLN A 52 -6.95 -0.73 11.26
N ASP A 53 -6.63 -0.30 12.48
CA ASP A 53 -6.07 1.02 12.76
C ASP A 53 -4.61 1.11 12.25
N GLU A 54 -3.81 0.07 12.47
CA GLU A 54 -2.43 -0.01 11.95
C GLU A 54 -2.40 -0.06 10.42
N ILE A 55 -3.33 -0.75 9.78
CA ILE A 55 -3.44 -0.77 8.30
C ILE A 55 -3.84 0.62 7.77
N THR A 56 -4.67 1.36 8.51
CA THR A 56 -5.12 2.71 8.11
C THR A 56 -4.00 3.74 8.20
N VAL A 57 -3.11 3.61 9.20
CA VAL A 57 -1.98 4.51 9.45
C VAL A 57 -0.68 3.98 8.83
N MET A 58 -0.77 2.93 8.00
CA MET A 58 0.39 2.35 7.32
C MET A 58 1.13 3.41 6.48
N ASP A 59 2.46 3.34 6.50
CA ASP A 59 3.30 4.28 5.76
C ASP A 59 2.98 4.25 4.25
N GLY A 60 2.89 5.44 3.66
CA GLY A 60 2.62 5.64 2.25
C GLY A 60 3.72 5.10 1.34
N SER A 61 4.88 4.70 1.85
CA SER A 61 5.91 3.98 1.10
C SER A 61 5.71 2.46 1.05
N LYS A 62 4.80 1.90 1.87
CA LYS A 62 4.56 0.46 1.98
C LYS A 62 3.22 0.04 1.40
N CYS A 63 3.08 -1.26 1.17
CA CYS A 63 1.86 -1.88 0.66
C CYS A 63 1.70 -3.29 1.21
N ILE A 64 0.45 -3.75 1.30
CA ILE A 64 0.16 -5.17 1.54
C ILE A 64 0.03 -5.85 0.19
N PHE A 65 0.94 -6.78 -0.09
CA PHE A 65 0.99 -7.50 -1.35
C PHE A 65 0.36 -8.88 -1.20
N GLN A 66 -0.54 -9.23 -2.12
CA GLN A 66 -1.19 -10.52 -2.18
C GLN A 66 -0.87 -11.15 -3.52
N LEU A 67 -0.15 -12.27 -3.48
CA LEU A 67 0.24 -13.06 -4.64
C LEU A 67 -0.39 -14.46 -4.52
N ARG A 68 -0.78 -15.06 -5.64
CA ARG A 68 -1.34 -16.43 -5.62
C ARG A 68 -0.33 -17.40 -5.02
N GLY A 69 -0.80 -18.25 -4.11
CA GLY A 69 0.00 -19.32 -3.50
C GLY A 69 0.81 -18.90 -2.27
N VAL A 70 0.80 -17.62 -1.87
CA VAL A 70 1.45 -17.15 -0.65
C VAL A 70 0.48 -16.33 0.20
N ARG A 71 0.72 -16.31 1.52
CA ARG A 71 -0.01 -15.42 2.41
C ARG A 71 0.32 -13.97 2.07
N PRO A 72 -0.62 -13.02 2.22
CA PRO A 72 -0.31 -11.62 2.02
C PRO A 72 0.81 -11.18 2.98
N PHE A 73 1.65 -10.28 2.51
CA PHE A 73 2.78 -9.78 3.29
C PHE A 73 3.00 -8.29 3.05
N LEU A 74 3.65 -7.65 4.02
CA LEU A 74 4.04 -6.25 3.91
C LEU A 74 5.25 -6.12 2.97
N SER A 75 5.16 -5.22 1.99
CA SER A 75 6.21 -4.95 1.01
C SER A 75 6.38 -3.44 0.83
N ASP A 76 7.55 -3.03 0.38
CA ASP A 76 7.78 -1.65 -0.04
C ASP A 76 7.19 -1.41 -1.44
N LYS A 77 6.75 -0.18 -1.70
CA LYS A 77 6.34 0.27 -3.03
C LYS A 77 7.54 0.32 -3.96
N PHE A 78 7.28 0.13 -5.24
CA PHE A 78 8.32 0.19 -6.25
C PHE A 78 8.89 1.61 -6.36
N ASP A 79 10.21 1.72 -6.28
CA ASP A 79 10.93 2.98 -6.46
C ASP A 79 10.95 3.38 -7.95
N ILE A 80 10.19 4.43 -8.27
CA ILE A 80 10.01 4.93 -9.63
C ILE A 80 11.33 5.37 -10.28
N THR A 81 12.33 5.78 -9.50
CA THR A 81 13.63 6.25 -10.01
C THR A 81 14.41 5.14 -10.72
N LYS A 82 14.15 3.88 -10.35
CA LYS A 82 14.78 2.69 -10.93
C LYS A 82 14.17 2.27 -12.26
N HIS A 83 13.03 2.85 -12.63
CA HIS A 83 12.35 2.48 -13.88
C HIS A 83 13.10 3.05 -15.10
N LYS A 84 13.21 2.25 -16.18
CA LYS A 84 13.92 2.65 -17.42
C LYS A 84 13.40 3.96 -18.02
N ASN A 85 12.09 4.18 -17.92
CA ASN A 85 11.42 5.36 -18.47
C ASN A 85 11.25 6.50 -17.47
N TYR A 86 11.90 6.45 -16.29
CA TYR A 86 11.79 7.51 -15.28
C TYR A 86 12.15 8.90 -15.83
N LYS A 87 13.06 8.95 -16.81
CA LYS A 87 13.49 10.18 -17.51
C LYS A 87 12.36 10.95 -18.22
N LEU A 88 11.23 10.29 -18.47
CA LEU A 88 10.06 10.87 -19.13
C LEU A 88 9.05 11.46 -18.14
N LEU A 89 9.22 11.25 -16.82
CA LEU A 89 8.33 11.81 -15.82
C LEU A 89 8.66 13.28 -15.57
N GLU A 90 7.64 14.01 -15.11
CA GLU A 90 7.78 15.37 -14.58
C GLU A 90 8.76 15.42 -13.39
N ASP A 91 8.75 14.39 -12.53
CA ASP A 91 9.62 14.28 -11.37
C ASP A 91 11.12 14.32 -11.74
N PHE A 92 11.48 13.81 -12.91
CA PHE A 92 12.85 13.88 -13.42
C PHE A 92 13.17 15.25 -14.05
N ASN A 93 12.21 15.81 -14.81
CA ASN A 93 12.36 17.12 -15.44
C ASN A 93 10.99 17.79 -15.60
N LYS A 94 10.83 18.99 -15.03
CA LYS A 94 9.59 19.79 -15.11
C LYS A 94 9.13 20.07 -16.54
N LYS A 95 10.01 19.99 -17.54
CA LYS A 95 9.64 20.11 -18.97
C LYS A 95 8.77 18.96 -19.48
N ASN A 96 8.78 17.82 -18.79
CA ASN A 96 7.95 16.65 -19.11
C ASN A 96 6.54 16.75 -18.50
N ALA A 97 6.22 17.83 -17.77
CA ALA A 97 4.90 18.05 -17.20
C ALA A 97 3.84 18.00 -18.32
N PHE A 98 2.81 17.19 -18.10
CA PHE A 98 1.74 17.05 -19.08
C PHE A 98 0.77 18.22 -19.00
N ASN A 99 0.80 19.10 -20.00
CA ASN A 99 -0.14 20.22 -20.11
C ASN A 99 -1.46 19.77 -20.76
N ILE A 100 -2.50 19.64 -19.94
CA ILE A 100 -3.84 19.22 -20.37
C ILE A 100 -4.47 20.22 -21.34
N GLU A 101 -4.30 21.54 -21.11
CA GLU A 101 -4.91 22.57 -21.94
C GLU A 101 -4.34 22.58 -23.36
N GLU A 102 -3.02 22.47 -23.49
CA GLU A 102 -2.36 22.35 -24.79
C GLU A 102 -2.78 21.07 -25.51
N TYR A 103 -2.91 19.96 -24.76
CA TYR A 103 -3.36 18.68 -25.32
C TYR A 103 -4.78 18.76 -25.88
N ILE A 104 -5.72 19.37 -25.13
CA ILE A 104 -7.12 19.53 -25.57
C ILE A 104 -7.19 20.48 -26.78
N LYS A 105 -6.47 21.61 -26.76
CA LYS A 105 -6.40 22.55 -27.91
C LYS A 105 -5.85 21.91 -29.19
N ARG A 106 -5.00 20.89 -29.04
CA ARG A 106 -4.40 20.14 -30.14
C ARG A 106 -5.25 18.97 -30.64
N LYS A 107 -6.23 18.52 -29.85
CA LYS A 107 -7.12 17.40 -30.21
C LYS A 107 -7.89 17.74 -31.49
N GLY A 108 -7.64 16.99 -32.57
CA GLY A 108 -8.25 17.21 -33.89
C GLY A 108 -7.39 17.98 -34.91
N LYS A 109 -6.20 18.47 -34.53
CA LYS A 109 -5.26 19.11 -35.47
C LYS A 109 -4.11 18.17 -35.79
N ALA A 110 -3.93 17.84 -37.07
CA ALA A 110 -2.80 17.03 -37.53
C ALA A 110 -1.48 17.78 -37.31
N LYS A 111 -0.47 17.10 -36.75
CA LYS A 111 0.88 17.64 -36.66
C LYS A 111 1.58 17.40 -38.00
N LEU A 112 1.49 18.37 -38.90
CA LEU A 112 2.19 18.34 -40.18
C LEU A 112 3.62 18.84 -39.95
N ASN A 113 4.61 17.99 -40.20
CA ASN A 113 6.02 18.35 -40.24
C ASN A 113 6.42 18.65 -41.70
N ARG A 114 7.60 19.26 -41.92
CA ARG A 114 8.11 19.54 -43.28
C ARG A 114 8.28 18.28 -44.15
N GLU A 115 8.46 17.13 -43.52
CA GLU A 115 8.57 15.82 -44.18
C GLU A 115 7.23 15.11 -44.36
N THR A 116 6.12 15.71 -43.91
CA THR A 116 4.81 15.07 -43.99
C THR A 116 4.23 15.23 -45.39
N VAL A 117 4.24 14.14 -46.15
CA VAL A 117 3.63 14.07 -47.48
C VAL A 117 2.11 14.02 -47.34
N ILE A 118 1.42 15.07 -47.83
CA ILE A 118 -0.04 15.13 -47.85
C ILE A 118 -0.52 14.52 -49.17
N THR A 119 -1.03 13.30 -49.12
CA THR A 119 -1.64 12.65 -50.29
C THR A 119 -3.14 12.94 -50.29
N ARG A 120 -3.64 13.68 -51.29
CA ARG A 120 -5.08 13.81 -51.52
C ARG A 120 -5.57 12.53 -52.20
N VAL A 121 -6.46 11.80 -51.53
CA VAL A 121 -7.17 10.67 -52.11
C VAL A 121 -8.36 11.24 -52.88
N GLN A 122 -8.47 10.88 -54.17
CA GLN A 122 -9.51 11.32 -55.09
C GLN A 122 -10.76 10.45 -54.98
#